data_AF-A0A7C3CNB9-F1
#
_entry.id   AF-A0A7C3CNB9-F1
#
_cell.length_a   1.000
_cell.length_b   1.000
_cell.length_c   1.000
_cell.angle_alpha   90.00
_cell.angle_beta   90.00
_cell.angle_gamma   90.00
#
_symmetry.space_group_name_H-M   'P 1'
#
loop_
_entity.id
_entity.type
_entity.pdbx_description
1 polymer ?
#
loop_
_entity_poly.entity_id
_entity_poly.type
_entity_poly.pdbx_seq_one_letter_code
_entity_poly.pdbx_strand_id
1 'polypeptide(L)' 'MLFQPLQVGSLTLPNRVLMTTVKLGYATPTGDVTERHIAFYVRRAQGGVGL' A
#
# COMPACT_ATOMS: atom_id res chain seq x y z
N MET A 1 -14.81 1.03 -14.73
CA MET A 1 -14.03 -0.19 -14.46
C MET A 1 -12.96 -0.01 -13.38
N LEU A 2 -12.16 1.08 -13.38
CA LEU A 2 -11.05 1.25 -12.42
C LEU A 2 -11.47 1.21 -10.93
N PHE A 3 -12.56 1.87 -10.57
CA PHE A 3 -13.07 1.95 -9.19
C PHE A 3 -14.09 0.87 -8.82
N GLN A 4 -14.21 -0.17 -9.66
CA GLN A 4 -15.07 -1.31 -9.32
C GLN A 4 -14.28 -2.32 -8.49
N PRO A 5 -14.93 -3.00 -7.54
CA PRO A 5 -14.29 -4.06 -6.78
C PRO A 5 -13.67 -5.15 -7.66
N LEU A 6 -12.65 -5.81 -7.11
CA LEU A 6 -11.97 -6.94 -7.74
C LEU A 6 -11.82 -8.08 -6.72
N GLN A 7 -12.31 -9.26 -7.07
CA GLN A 7 -12.09 -10.47 -6.28
C GLN A 7 -10.75 -11.10 -6.66
N VAL A 8 -9.90 -11.36 -5.68
CA VAL A 8 -8.61 -12.06 -5.82
C VAL A 8 -8.56 -13.18 -4.78
N GLY A 9 -8.84 -14.41 -5.19
CA GLY A 9 -9.00 -15.53 -4.26
C GLY A 9 -10.14 -15.25 -3.27
N SER A 10 -9.84 -15.26 -1.98
CA SER A 10 -10.79 -14.91 -0.90
C SER A 10 -10.84 -13.41 -0.56
N LEU A 11 -9.99 -12.58 -1.17
CA LEU A 11 -9.92 -11.14 -0.89
C LEU A 11 -10.75 -10.33 -1.89
N THR A 12 -11.51 -9.36 -1.39
CA THR A 12 -12.19 -8.36 -2.22
C THR A 12 -11.47 -7.03 -2.10
N LEU A 13 -10.83 -6.58 -3.19
CA LEU A 13 -10.23 -5.26 -3.27
C LEU A 13 -11.32 -4.23 -3.60
N PRO A 14 -11.33 -3.05 -2.94
CA PRO A 14 -12.38 -2.05 -3.16
C PRO A 14 -12.30 -1.38 -4.53
N ASN A 15 -11.12 -1.39 -5.15
CA ASN A 15 -10.85 -0.86 -6.49
C ASN A 15 -9.61 -1.53 -7.08
N ARG A 16 -9.27 -1.18 -8.32
CA ARG A 16 -8.16 -1.76 -9.09
C ARG A 16 -6.94 -0.85 -9.13
N VAL A 17 -6.80 0.05 -8.15
CA VAL A 17 -5.63 0.93 -7.99
C VAL A 17 -4.64 0.25 -7.06
N LEU A 18 -3.40 0.09 -7.54
CA LEU A 18 -2.32 -0.61 -6.83
C LEU A 18 -1.20 0.37 -6.49
N MET A 19 -0.69 0.34 -5.25
CA MET A 19 0.63 0.88 -4.93
C MET A 19 1.69 -0.15 -5.30
N THR A 20 2.48 0.13 -6.32
CA THR A 20 3.58 -0.74 -6.73
C THR A 20 4.71 -0.75 -5.69
N THR A 21 5.60 -1.74 -5.80
CA THR A 21 6.76 -1.85 -4.92
C THR A 21 7.74 -0.69 -5.16
N VAL A 22 8.16 -0.03 -4.08
CA VAL A 22 9.12 1.07 -4.12
C VAL A 22 10.12 0.91 -2.98
N LYS A 23 11.41 0.98 -3.27
CA LYS A 23 12.46 1.01 -2.25
C LYS A 23 12.52 2.39 -1.63
N LEU A 24 12.08 2.52 -0.38
CA LEU A 24 11.97 3.81 0.32
C LEU A 24 13.29 4.30 0.93
N GLY A 25 14.20 3.40 1.30
CA GLY A 25 15.44 3.77 1.98
C GLY A 25 15.21 4.38 3.38
N TYR A 26 14.08 4.08 4.03
CA TYR A 26 13.71 4.64 5.33
C TYR A 26 14.07 3.73 6.51
N ALA A 27 14.68 2.58 6.25
CA ALA A 27 15.05 1.59 7.25
C ALA A 27 16.22 2.06 8.10
N THR A 28 16.26 1.56 9.33
CA THR A 28 17.48 1.64 10.15
C THR A 28 18.60 0.85 9.47
N PRO A 29 19.88 1.04 9.86
CA PRO A 29 20.98 0.23 9.34
C PRO A 29 20.80 -1.28 9.55
N THR A 30 20.02 -1.69 10.55
CA THR A 30 19.65 -3.08 10.86
C THR A 30 18.44 -3.59 10.06
N GLY A 31 17.77 -2.72 9.28
CA GLY A 31 16.65 -3.10 8.42
C GLY A 31 15.27 -2.92 9.03
N ASP A 32 15.16 -2.23 10.17
CA ASP A 32 13.89 -2.09 10.89
C ASP A 32 12.95 -1.09 10.22
N VAL A 33 11.66 -1.37 10.38
CA VAL A 33 10.59 -0.44 10.01
C VAL A 33 10.66 0.79 10.92
N THR A 34 10.37 1.95 10.34
CA THR A 34 10.39 3.23 11.03
C THR A 34 9.06 3.96 10.86
N GLU A 35 8.76 4.93 11.71
CA GLU A 35 7.58 5.80 11.59
C GLU A 35 7.42 6.43 10.20
N ARG A 36 8.54 6.68 9.52
CA ARG A 36 8.54 7.22 8.16
C ARG A 36 7.97 6.23 7.14
N HIS A 37 8.20 4.93 7.31
CA HIS A 37 7.53 3.90 6.49
C HIS A 37 6.05 3.88 6.77
N ILE A 38 5.66 3.84 8.05
CA ILE A 38 4.26 3.78 8.48
C ILE A 38 3.51 4.97 7.89
N ALA A 39 4.00 6.18 8.11
CA ALA A 39 3.42 7.40 7.56
C ALA A 39 3.39 7.42 6.02
N PHE A 40 4.33 6.75 5.35
CA PHE A 40 4.31 6.63 3.89
C PHE A 40 3.12 5.78 3.43
N TYR A 41 2.92 4.59 3.99
CA TYR A 41 1.85 3.66 3.59
C TYR A 41 0.47 4.11 4.07
N VAL A 42 0.37 4.65 5.30
CA VAL A 42 -0.90 5.20 5.84
C VAL A 42 -1.47 6.26 4.91
N ARG A 43 -0.63 7.18 4.40
CA ARG A 43 -1.09 8.21 3.44
C ARG A 43 -1.66 7.63 2.14
N ARG A 44 -1.17 6.48 1.67
CA ARG A 44 -1.68 5.84 0.44
C ARG A 44 -2.98 5.10 0.70
N ALA A 45 -3.09 4.42 1.85
CA ALA A 45 -4.33 3.81 2.30
C ALA A 45 -5.43 4.86 2.48
N GLN A 46 -5.12 5.99 3.12
CA GLN A 46 -6.03 7.15 3.25
C GLN A 46 -6.42 7.75 1.89
N GLY A 47 -5.54 7.67 0.89
CA GLY A 47 -5.81 8.09 -0.49
C GLY A 47 -6.70 7.14 -1.29
N GLY A 48 -7.12 6.01 -0.70
CA GLY A 48 -8.06 5.07 -1.33
C GLY A 48 -7.44 4.05 -2.29
N VAL A 49 -6.13 3.79 -2.19
CA VAL A 49 -5.50 2.67 -2.92
C VAL A 49 -6.12 1.35 -2.48
N GLY A 50 -6.40 0.45 -3.43
CA GLY A 50 -7.04 -0.83 -3.17
C GLY A 50 -6.09 -1.91 -2.67
N LEU A 51 -4.83 -1.87 -3.07
CA LEU A 51 -3.76 -2.78 -2.64
C LEU A 51 -2.38 -2.10 -2.69
#